data_AF-A0A6M3LJU9-F1
#
_entry.id   AF-A0A6M3LJU9-F1
#
_cell.length_a   1.000
_cell.length_b   1.000
_cell.length_c   1.000
_cell.angle_alpha   90.00
_cell.angle_beta   90.00
_cell.angle_gamma   90.00
#
_symmetry.space_group_name_H-M   'P 1'
#
loop_
_entity.id
_entity.type
_entity.pdbx_description
1 polymer ?
#
loop_
_entity_poly.entity_id
_entity_poly.type
_entity_poly.pdbx_seq_one_letter_code
_entity_poly.pdbx_strand_id
1 'polypeptide(L)'
;MRKINWDKEFKIDENVTVECGSQRTSYGFRHLAVLRENGSRKAEAKACYYNRTWEAFEYQSVIHKVIRKCYQGEQAKVYIEKIDALGNGAVEDMFKSIKAMAAIGEILGASQEQKTSMKKAALSSIPGIDFPEGFDSLPAEEKTRRIDGALKIL
;
A
#
# COMPACT_ATOMS: atom_id res chain seq x y z
N MET A 1 19.12 4.91 20.39
CA MET A 1 17.98 4.07 19.98
C MET A 1 17.43 4.61 18.66
N ARG A 2 17.24 3.79 17.62
CA ARG A 2 16.63 4.28 16.37
C ARG A 2 15.14 4.53 16.59
N LYS A 3 14.63 5.70 16.18
CA LYS A 3 13.20 6.05 16.33
C LYS A 3 12.32 5.07 15.56
N ILE A 4 11.21 4.64 16.17
CA ILE A 4 10.13 3.92 15.50
C ILE A 4 9.17 4.98 15.00
N ASN A 5 8.83 4.92 13.72
CA ASN A 5 7.79 5.78 13.16
C ASN A 5 6.48 5.00 13.22
N TRP A 6 5.54 5.47 14.04
CA TRP A 6 4.17 4.96 14.08
C TRP A 6 3.34 5.81 13.12
N ASP A 7 2.87 5.21 12.04
CA ASP A 7 2.33 5.92 10.88
C ASP A 7 0.94 5.44 10.48
N LYS A 8 0.53 4.23 10.90
CA LYS A 8 -0.79 3.68 10.55
C LYS A 8 -1.49 3.05 11.74
N GLU A 9 -2.81 3.23 11.79
CA GLU A 9 -3.69 2.58 12.75
C GLU A 9 -4.83 1.89 11.98
N PHE A 10 -5.09 0.62 12.32
CA PHE A 10 -6.20 -0.15 11.79
C PHE A 10 -7.20 -0.43 12.91
N LYS A 11 -8.45 0.00 12.75
CA LYS A 11 -9.53 -0.25 13.70
C LYS A 11 -10.32 -1.47 13.23
N ILE A 12 -10.28 -2.54 14.02
CA ILE A 12 -11.01 -3.79 13.71
C ILE A 12 -12.44 -3.71 14.23
N ASP A 13 -12.58 -3.27 15.48
CA ASP A 13 -13.83 -3.03 16.20
C ASP A 13 -13.65 -1.81 17.11
N GLU A 14 -14.71 -1.35 17.80
CA GLU A 14 -14.63 -0.21 18.75
C GLU A 14 -13.58 -0.40 19.85
N ASN A 15 -13.33 -1.66 20.21
CA ASN A 15 -12.45 -2.03 21.30
C ASN A 15 -11.08 -2.53 20.84
N VAL A 16 -10.89 -2.84 19.55
CA VAL A 16 -9.68 -3.49 19.04
C VAL A 16 -9.02 -2.64 17.97
N THR A 17 -7.82 -2.15 18.27
CA THR A 17 -7.01 -1.35 17.35
C THR A 17 -5.62 -1.96 17.16
N VAL A 18 -5.06 -1.81 15.96
CA VAL A 18 -3.72 -2.27 15.62
C VAL A 18 -2.90 -1.06 15.15
N GLU A 19 -1.94 -0.66 15.98
CA GLU A 19 -0.97 0.38 15.65
C GLU A 19 0.21 -0.26 14.90
N CYS A 20 0.54 0.29 13.75
CA CYS A 20 1.62 -0.18 12.89
C CYS A 20 2.70 0.89 12.77
N GLY A 21 3.94 0.41 12.68
CA GLY A 21 5.09 1.28 12.56
C GLY A 21 6.26 0.64 11.84
N SER A 22 7.12 1.50 11.30
CA SER A 22 8.32 1.12 10.59
C SER A 22 9.59 1.59 11.32
N GLN A 23 10.64 0.78 11.26
CA GLN A 23 11.95 1.14 11.80
C GLN A 23 13.07 0.67 10.85
N ARG A 24 14.03 1.57 10.58
CA ARG A 24 15.25 1.23 9.84
C ARG A 24 16.20 0.39 10.67
N THR A 25 16.67 -0.73 10.14
CA THR A 25 17.70 -1.60 10.75
C THR A 25 19.04 -1.40 10.02
N SER A 26 20.14 -1.95 10.53
CA SER A 26 21.47 -1.78 9.90
C SER A 26 21.57 -2.45 8.53
N TYR A 27 20.68 -3.42 8.25
CA TYR A 27 20.71 -4.26 7.05
C TYR A 27 19.39 -4.25 6.28
N GLY A 28 18.50 -3.28 6.56
CA GLY A 28 17.17 -3.23 5.94
C GLY A 28 16.17 -2.41 6.76
N PHE A 29 14.95 -2.92 6.88
CA PHE A 29 13.90 -2.30 7.68
C PHE A 29 13.05 -3.37 8.38
N ARG A 30 12.30 -2.97 9.39
CA ARG A 30 11.35 -3.83 10.07
C ARG A 30 10.00 -3.13 10.24
N HIS A 31 8.95 -3.91 10.09
CA HIS A 31 7.61 -3.53 10.48
C HIS A 31 7.32 -4.02 11.90
N LEU A 32 6.54 -3.23 12.63
CA LEU A 32 6.10 -3.46 13.99
C LEU A 32 4.59 -3.28 14.02
N ALA A 33 3.89 -4.20 14.70
CA ALA A 33 2.46 -4.08 14.94
C ALA A 33 2.18 -4.30 16.42
N VAL A 34 1.33 -3.45 16.99
CA VAL A 34 0.89 -3.53 18.38
C VAL A 34 -0.63 -3.58 18.40
N LEU A 35 -1.16 -4.66 18.97
CA LEU A 35 -2.60 -4.82 19.16
C LEU A 35 -2.99 -4.25 20.53
N ARG A 36 -3.95 -3.34 20.53
CA ARG A 36 -4.58 -2.79 21.72
C ARG A 36 -6.03 -3.26 21.78
N GLU A 37 -6.42 -3.69 22.97
CA GLU A 37 -7.80 -4.04 23.30
C GLU A 37 -8.23 -3.16 24.48
N ASN A 38 -9.31 -2.40 24.33
CA ASN A 38 -9.79 -1.43 25.33
C ASN A 38 -8.69 -0.44 25.77
N GLY A 39 -7.89 0.05 24.82
CA GLY A 39 -6.73 0.94 25.08
C GLY A 39 -5.51 0.27 25.69
N SER A 40 -5.61 -0.98 26.14
CA SER A 40 -4.53 -1.74 26.77
C SER A 40 -3.73 -2.54 25.74
N ARG A 41 -2.40 -2.49 25.83
CA ARG A 41 -1.50 -3.23 24.94
C ARG A 41 -1.56 -4.72 25.25
N LYS A 42 -2.08 -5.53 24.31
CA LYS A 42 -2.18 -6.99 24.45
C LYS A 42 -0.99 -7.73 23.85
N ALA A 43 -0.58 -7.37 22.65
CA ALA A 43 0.54 -8.03 22.00
C ALA A 43 1.31 -7.11 21.06
N GLU A 44 2.52 -7.55 20.76
CA GLU A 44 3.41 -6.99 19.75
C GLU A 44 3.90 -8.11 18.83
N ALA A 45 3.97 -7.79 17.54
CA ALA A 45 4.64 -8.58 16.52
C ALA A 45 5.59 -7.71 15.70
N LYS A 46 6.61 -8.35 15.12
CA LYS A 46 7.57 -7.71 14.23
C LYS A 46 7.89 -8.59 13.03
N ALA A 47 8.21 -7.96 11.91
CA ALA A 47 8.76 -8.63 10.74
C ALA A 47 9.96 -7.83 10.22
N CYS A 48 11.09 -8.51 10.05
CA CYS A 48 12.30 -7.93 9.51
C CYS A 48 12.41 -8.27 8.03
N TYR A 49 12.71 -7.27 7.21
CA TYR A 49 12.85 -7.42 5.77
C TYR A 49 14.26 -6.96 5.37
N TYR A 50 14.99 -7.85 4.71
CA TYR A 50 16.25 -7.50 4.04
C TYR A 50 15.96 -6.78 2.72
N ASN A 51 14.96 -7.27 1.98
CA ASN A 51 14.39 -6.67 0.78
C ASN A 51 12.86 -6.59 0.95
N ARG A 52 12.21 -5.61 0.32
CA ARG A 52 10.75 -5.43 0.42
C ARG A 52 10.04 -6.66 -0.14
N THR A 53 9.04 -7.16 0.59
CA THR A 53 8.19 -8.29 0.15
C THR A 53 6.89 -7.75 -0.42
N TRP A 54 6.29 -8.52 -1.33
CA TRP A 54 4.95 -8.24 -1.84
C TRP A 54 3.94 -8.55 -0.74
N GLU A 55 3.36 -7.50 -0.17
CA GLU A 55 2.19 -7.57 0.71
C GLU A 55 1.01 -6.93 -0.03
N ALA A 56 -0.21 -7.42 0.17
CA ALA A 56 -1.40 -6.84 -0.48
C ALA A 56 -1.61 -5.38 -0.07
N PHE A 57 -1.26 -5.07 1.18
CA PHE A 57 -1.20 -3.72 1.73
C PHE A 57 -0.09 -3.66 2.79
N GLU A 58 0.33 -2.45 3.11
CA GLU A 58 1.42 -2.23 4.07
C GLU A 58 1.05 -2.78 5.46
N TYR A 59 1.99 -3.52 6.05
CA TYR A 59 1.89 -4.12 7.40
C TYR A 59 1.08 -5.42 7.48
N GLN A 60 0.58 -5.95 6.36
CA GLN A 60 -0.25 -7.17 6.35
C GLN A 60 0.38 -8.32 7.17
N SER A 61 1.65 -8.65 6.93
CA SER A 61 2.28 -9.80 7.60
C SER A 61 2.42 -9.59 9.11
N VAL A 62 2.71 -8.37 9.57
CA VAL A 62 2.86 -8.09 11.01
C VAL A 62 1.52 -8.04 11.72
N ILE A 63 0.48 -7.56 11.03
CA ILE A 63 -0.88 -7.54 11.56
C ILE A 63 -1.42 -8.98 11.69
N HIS A 64 -1.26 -9.81 10.66
CA HIS A 64 -1.66 -11.22 10.73
C HIS A 64 -0.95 -11.95 11.87
N LYS A 65 0.35 -11.68 12.07
CA LYS A 65 1.12 -12.25 13.18
C LYS A 65 0.60 -11.80 14.54
N VAL A 66 0.29 -10.51 14.73
CA VAL A 66 -0.20 -10.02 16.03
C VAL A 66 -1.60 -10.55 16.35
N ILE A 67 -2.48 -10.64 15.35
CA ILE A 67 -3.82 -11.22 15.52
C ILE A 67 -3.73 -12.69 15.90
N ARG A 68 -2.94 -13.50 15.17
CA ARG A 68 -2.74 -14.93 15.48
C ARG A 68 -2.08 -15.19 16.83
N LYS A 69 -1.38 -14.19 17.39
CA LYS A 69 -0.79 -14.27 18.73
C LYS A 69 -1.80 -14.00 19.83
N CYS A 70 -2.78 -13.12 19.58
CA CYS A 70 -3.82 -12.77 20.55
C CYS A 70 -5.04 -13.69 20.51
N TYR A 71 -5.41 -14.14 19.31
CA TYR A 71 -6.64 -14.88 19.06
C TYR A 71 -6.32 -16.20 18.38
N GLN A 72 -7.11 -17.23 18.68
CA GLN A 72 -6.96 -18.56 18.11
C GLN A 72 -8.26 -19.00 17.42
N GLY A 73 -8.15 -19.93 16.47
CA GLY A 73 -9.31 -20.51 15.79
C GLY A 73 -10.06 -19.52 14.90
N GLU A 74 -11.39 -19.55 14.97
CA GLU A 74 -12.27 -18.83 14.04
C GLU A 74 -12.24 -17.31 14.23
N GLN A 75 -12.06 -16.84 15.48
CA GLN A 75 -11.97 -15.41 15.77
C GLN A 75 -10.78 -14.73 15.08
N ALA A 76 -9.64 -15.43 15.01
CA ALA A 76 -8.46 -14.93 14.32
C ALA A 76 -8.69 -14.78 12.81
N LYS A 77 -9.45 -15.69 12.19
CA LYS A 77 -9.78 -15.62 10.76
C LYS A 77 -10.68 -14.43 10.46
N VAL A 78 -11.75 -14.25 11.24
CA VAL A 78 -12.68 -13.13 11.07
C VAL A 78 -11.95 -11.78 11.16
N TYR A 79 -11.03 -11.63 12.12
CA TYR A 79 -10.26 -10.39 12.25
C TYR A 79 -9.24 -10.19 11.14
N ILE A 80 -8.62 -11.26 10.64
CA ILE A 80 -7.74 -11.19 9.48
C ILE A 80 -8.54 -10.77 8.24
N GLU A 81 -9.70 -11.38 7.99
CA GLU A 81 -10.54 -11.05 6.82
C GLU A 81 -11.06 -9.60 6.88
N LYS A 82 -11.49 -9.13 8.05
CA LYS A 82 -11.88 -7.72 8.25
C LYS A 82 -10.73 -6.77 7.92
N ILE A 83 -9.51 -7.07 8.38
CA ILE A 83 -8.35 -6.23 8.10
C ILE A 83 -7.92 -6.33 6.64
N ASP A 84 -7.96 -7.50 6.03
CA ASP A 84 -7.62 -7.66 4.62
C ASP A 84 -8.63 -6.89 3.74
N ALA A 85 -9.92 -6.91 4.09
CA ALA A 85 -10.93 -6.10 3.42
C ALA A 85 -10.68 -4.58 3.60
N LEU A 86 -10.35 -4.12 4.81
CA LEU A 86 -10.00 -2.73 5.08
C LEU A 86 -8.73 -2.29 4.32
N GLY A 87 -7.71 -3.13 4.33
CA GLY A 87 -6.44 -2.89 3.64
C GLY A 87 -6.62 -2.85 2.12
N ASN A 88 -7.38 -3.78 1.57
CA ASN A 88 -7.68 -3.83 0.13
C ASN A 88 -8.61 -2.69 -0.31
N GLY A 89 -9.58 -2.27 0.51
CA GLY A 89 -10.43 -1.12 0.21
C GLY A 89 -9.63 0.17 0.05
N ALA A 90 -8.63 0.40 0.91
CA ALA A 90 -7.72 1.54 0.78
C ALA A 90 -6.88 1.49 -0.53
N VAL A 91 -6.50 0.28 -0.98
CA VAL A 91 -5.81 0.08 -2.26
C VAL A 91 -6.74 0.36 -3.44
N GLU A 92 -8.00 -0.07 -3.36
CA GLU A 92 -9.01 0.19 -4.38
C GLU A 92 -9.33 1.70 -4.52
N ASP A 93 -9.45 2.41 -3.40
CA ASP A 93 -9.69 3.86 -3.39
C ASP A 93 -8.49 4.65 -3.94
N MET A 94 -7.27 4.18 -3.68
CA MET A 94 -6.06 4.72 -4.30
C MET A 94 -6.11 4.54 -5.83
N PHE A 95 -6.47 3.35 -6.32
CA PHE A 95 -6.59 3.11 -7.76
C PHE A 95 -7.72 3.94 -8.41
N LYS A 96 -8.86 4.11 -7.75
CA LYS A 96 -9.93 5.01 -8.20
C LYS A 96 -9.44 6.45 -8.32
N SER A 97 -8.69 6.92 -7.33
CA SER A 97 -8.11 8.27 -7.33
C SER A 97 -7.12 8.47 -8.48
N ILE A 98 -6.28 7.47 -8.76
CA ILE A 98 -5.32 7.50 -9.87
C ILE A 98 -6.04 7.51 -11.23
N LYS A 99 -7.09 6.68 -11.41
CA LYS A 99 -7.92 6.72 -12.62
C LYS A 99 -8.59 8.09 -12.79
N ALA A 100 -9.08 8.68 -11.71
CA ALA A 100 -9.66 10.03 -11.75
C ALA A 100 -8.62 11.09 -12.16
N MET A 101 -7.39 11.04 -11.61
CA MET A 101 -6.30 11.94 -12.02
C MET A 101 -5.91 11.74 -13.48
N ALA A 102 -5.83 10.50 -13.96
CA ALA A 102 -5.55 10.19 -15.36
C ALA A 102 -6.63 10.75 -16.29
N ALA A 103 -7.90 10.62 -15.92
CA ALA A 103 -9.04 11.19 -16.67
C ALA A 103 -9.02 12.73 -16.67
N ILE A 104 -8.69 13.37 -15.54
CA ILE A 104 -8.51 14.84 -15.48
C ILE A 104 -7.36 15.28 -16.40
N GLY A 105 -6.26 14.53 -16.43
CA GLY A 105 -5.13 14.78 -17.32
C GLY A 105 -5.49 14.69 -18.82
N GLU A 106 -6.42 13.81 -19.19
CA GLU A 106 -6.94 13.74 -20.57
C GLU A 106 -7.76 14.97 -20.96
N ILE A 107 -8.54 15.51 -20.02
CA ILE A 107 -9.41 16.68 -20.23
C ILE A 107 -8.57 17.98 -20.27
N LEU A 108 -7.58 18.12 -19.37
CA LEU A 108 -6.80 19.35 -19.21
C LEU A 108 -5.54 19.42 -20.09
N GLY A 109 -5.03 18.29 -20.58
CA GLY A 109 -3.82 18.27 -21.40
C GLY A 109 -4.05 18.89 -22.77
N ALA A 110 -3.38 20.01 -23.06
CA ALA A 110 -3.49 20.71 -24.34
C ALA A 110 -2.75 20.00 -25.48
N SER A 111 -1.74 19.19 -25.18
CA SER A 111 -0.99 18.36 -26.14
C SER A 111 -0.93 16.88 -25.75
N GLN A 112 -0.73 15.99 -26.73
CA GLN A 112 -0.62 14.54 -26.50
C GLN A 112 0.55 14.17 -25.57
N GLU A 113 1.64 14.93 -25.61
CA GLU A 113 2.77 14.75 -24.69
C GLU A 113 2.42 15.12 -23.24
N GLN A 114 1.66 16.20 -23.04
CA GLN A 114 1.19 16.60 -21.70
C GLN A 114 0.24 15.56 -21.10
N LYS A 115 -0.69 15.02 -21.89
CA LYS A 115 -1.58 13.93 -21.47
C LYS A 115 -0.78 12.70 -21.05
N THR A 116 0.22 12.32 -21.85
CA THR A 116 1.08 11.16 -21.59
C THR A 116 1.93 11.35 -20.33
N SER A 117 2.47 12.55 -20.12
CA SER A 117 3.26 12.89 -18.94
C SER A 117 2.44 12.87 -17.65
N MET A 118 1.22 13.42 -17.67
CA MET A 118 0.33 13.40 -16.50
C MET A 118 -0.13 11.99 -16.13
N LYS A 119 -0.45 11.16 -17.13
CA LYS A 119 -0.76 9.75 -16.89
C LYS A 119 0.44 8.97 -16.34
N LYS A 120 1.66 9.24 -16.86
CA LYS A 120 2.90 8.65 -16.33
C LYS A 120 3.12 9.06 -14.87
N ALA A 121 2.91 10.33 -14.54
CA ALA A 121 3.02 10.84 -13.16
C ALA A 121 2.01 10.15 -12.23
N ALA A 122 0.75 10.01 -12.67
CA ALA A 122 -0.29 9.32 -11.91
C ALA A 122 0.07 7.83 -11.67
N LEU A 123 0.56 7.12 -12.68
CA LEU A 123 1.00 5.73 -12.55
C LEU A 123 2.26 5.56 -11.70
N SER A 124 3.24 6.47 -11.82
CA SER A 124 4.46 6.46 -10.99
C SER A 124 4.19 6.75 -9.52
N SER A 125 3.01 7.30 -9.20
CA SER A 125 2.60 7.49 -7.80
C SER A 125 2.19 6.17 -7.13
N ILE A 126 1.96 5.10 -7.91
CA ILE A 126 1.69 3.76 -7.38
C ILE A 126 3.00 3.19 -6.81
N PRO A 127 3.04 2.84 -5.51
CA PRO A 127 4.21 2.22 -4.92
C PRO A 127 4.56 0.90 -5.64
N GLY A 128 5.77 0.80 -6.18
CA GLY A 128 6.26 -0.42 -6.84
C GLY A 128 6.06 -0.48 -8.35
N ILE A 129 5.51 0.56 -8.99
CA ILE A 129 5.57 0.73 -10.45
C ILE A 129 6.82 1.54 -10.81
N ASP A 130 7.82 0.86 -11.35
CA ASP A 130 8.98 1.48 -11.98
C ASP A 130 8.84 1.40 -13.50
N PHE A 131 9.07 2.54 -14.17
CA PHE A 131 9.12 2.57 -15.64
C PHE A 131 10.49 2.09 -16.13
N PRO A 132 10.55 1.26 -17.19
CA PRO A 132 11.82 0.77 -17.73
C PRO A 132 12.68 1.90 -18.29
N GLU A 133 14.00 1.74 -18.17
CA GLU A 133 14.98 2.65 -18.77
C GLU A 133 14.73 2.75 -20.28
N GLY A 134 14.56 3.98 -20.79
CA GLY A 134 14.20 4.23 -22.20
C GLY A 134 12.70 4.35 -22.49
N PHE A 135 11.81 4.33 -21.48
CA PHE A 135 10.40 4.64 -21.71
C PHE A 135 10.21 6.02 -22.36
N ASP A 136 11.03 7.00 -21.97
CA ASP A 136 10.97 8.37 -22.49
C ASP A 136 11.55 8.52 -23.91
N SER A 137 12.31 7.54 -24.42
CA SER A 137 12.79 7.54 -25.81
C SER A 137 11.85 6.85 -26.79
N LEU A 138 10.73 6.28 -26.31
CA LEU A 138 9.73 5.65 -27.17
C LEU A 138 8.92 6.69 -27.99
N PRO A 139 8.42 6.31 -29.17
CA PRO A 139 7.45 7.12 -29.93
C PRO A 139 6.20 7.43 -29.09
N ALA A 140 5.60 8.60 -29.28
CA ALA A 140 4.46 9.08 -28.49
C ALA A 140 3.24 8.12 -28.54
N GLU A 141 3.01 7.47 -29.68
CA GLU A 141 1.94 6.49 -29.85
C GLU A 141 2.15 5.25 -28.98
N GLU A 142 3.38 4.72 -28.95
CA GLU A 142 3.73 3.54 -28.16
C GLU A 142 3.69 3.83 -26.65
N LYS A 143 4.06 5.04 -26.24
CA LYS A 143 3.91 5.50 -24.84
C LYS A 143 2.44 5.52 -24.42
N THR A 144 1.57 6.09 -25.26
CA THR A 144 0.13 6.18 -24.98
C THR A 144 -0.48 4.78 -24.88
N ARG A 145 -0.15 3.88 -25.82
CA ARG A 145 -0.64 2.49 -25.81
C ARG A 145 -0.26 1.74 -24.54
N ARG A 146 0.98 1.86 -24.08
CA ARG A 146 1.47 1.17 -22.87
C ARG A 146 0.82 1.71 -21.61
N ILE A 147 0.65 3.03 -21.51
CA ILE A 147 -0.01 3.69 -20.38
C ILE A 147 -1.49 3.31 -20.32
N ASP A 148 -2.19 3.33 -21.46
CA ASP A 148 -3.61 2.97 -21.50
C ASP A 148 -3.81 1.47 -21.23
N GLY A 149 -2.88 0.62 -21.68
CA GLY A 149 -2.83 -0.79 -21.30
C GLY A 149 -2.69 -0.98 -19.79
N ALA A 150 -1.78 -0.24 -19.15
CA ALA A 150 -1.60 -0.27 -17.70
C ALA A 150 -2.84 0.23 -16.94
N LEU A 151 -3.46 1.32 -17.41
CA LEU A 151 -4.70 1.88 -16.83
C LEU A 151 -5.90 0.93 -16.93
N LYS A 152 -5.94 0.07 -17.95
CA LYS A 152 -7.01 -0.92 -18.14
C LYS A 152 -6.89 -2.15 -17.22
N ILE A 153 -5.67 -2.46 -16.78
CA ILE A 153 -5.39 -3.59 -15.87
C ILE A 153 -5.65 -3.19 -14.41
N LEU A 154 -5.42 -1.92 -14.09
CA LEU A 154 -5.87 -1.28 -12.85
C LEU A 154 -7.39 -1.24 -12.77
#